data_AF-A0A1C5FXD1-F1
#
_entry.id   AF-A0A1C5FXD1-F1
#
_cell.length_a   1.000
_cell.length_b   1.000
_cell.length_c   1.000
_cell.angle_alpha   90.00
_cell.angle_beta   90.00
_cell.angle_gamma   90.00
#
_symmetry.space_group_name_H-M   'P 1'
#
loop_
_entity.id
_entity.type
_entity.pdbx_description
1 polymer ?
#
loop_
_entity_poly.entity_id
_entity_poly.type
_entity_poly.pdbx_seq_one_letter_code
_entity_poly.pdbx_strand_id
1 'polypeptide(L)'
;SAEYWVRHVRETVRFADGVQTLAGQGAVTYLELGPDGVLSGMGQECVPDAVFAPVLRTGREETASVMEGLAQIHVRGRSVDWAALLAPAGPRPVELPTYPFQREHFWLESSVSTAETAGTDAVDAEFWDAVEREDLPALTDTLAMTDESGAGESLAAVLPVLSSWRRRGRERATVDGWRYRVSWSPVSDGAGTLTGPWLLAVPAGMAADPWVSACADALTGRGVRPVRVELGADDTDREAVAERLREALAGSEATAVAGVLSLLALAEGRHDQYRSVPLGVALTLSLVQAVGDVGVAAPVWSVTRGAVAVSGSENVREVEQAAVWGLGRVAGLEVPERWGGLLDLPEVWDARVADRLVDVVSGRS
;
A
#
# COMPACT_ATOMS: atom_id res chain seq x y z
N SER A 1 -18.37 19.72 48.83
CA SER A 1 -18.86 20.86 49.63
C SER A 1 -18.51 22.16 48.91
N ALA A 2 -19.06 23.31 49.35
CA ALA A 2 -18.69 24.62 48.79
C ALA A 2 -17.18 24.92 48.92
N GLU A 3 -16.54 24.46 50.01
CA GLU A 3 -15.08 24.55 50.22
C GLU A 3 -14.26 23.78 49.18
N TYR A 4 -14.73 22.63 48.70
CA TYR A 4 -14.06 21.87 47.64
C TYR A 4 -13.97 22.70 46.35
N TRP A 5 -15.06 23.36 45.96
CA TRP A 5 -15.11 24.17 44.73
C TRP A 5 -14.29 25.47 44.86
N VAL A 6 -14.33 26.14 46.02
CA VAL A 6 -13.50 27.34 46.27
C VAL A 6 -12.00 27.02 46.22
N ARG A 7 -11.60 25.85 46.73
CA ARG A 7 -10.21 25.38 46.63
C ARG A 7 -9.83 25.02 45.19
N HIS A 8 -10.72 24.36 44.45
CA HIS A 8 -10.49 23.98 43.05
C HIS A 8 -10.33 25.18 42.10
N VAL A 9 -10.90 26.34 42.45
CA VAL A 9 -10.74 27.58 41.70
C VAL A 9 -9.42 28.29 41.99
N ARG A 10 -8.77 28.02 43.13
CA ARG A 10 -7.54 28.70 43.58
C ARG A 10 -6.26 27.87 43.45
N GLU A 11 -6.37 26.55 43.31
CA GLU A 11 -5.24 25.63 43.17
C GLU A 11 -5.05 25.20 41.71
N THR A 12 -3.81 24.89 41.32
CA THR A 12 -3.50 24.39 39.98
C THR A 12 -4.16 23.03 39.74
N VAL A 13 -4.71 22.82 38.54
CA VAL A 13 -5.23 21.52 38.14
C VAL A 13 -4.05 20.54 38.05
N ARG A 14 -4.04 19.55 38.95
CA ARG A 14 -2.98 18.53 39.06
C ARG A 14 -3.07 17.45 37.98
N PHE A 15 -3.21 17.86 36.72
CA PHE A 15 -3.42 16.96 35.58
C PHE A 15 -2.23 16.02 35.36
N ALA A 16 -1.02 16.57 35.26
CA ALA A 16 0.20 15.79 35.05
C ALA A 16 0.43 14.76 36.16
N ASP A 17 0.31 15.20 37.43
CA ASP A 17 0.40 14.30 38.60
C ASP A 17 -0.62 13.16 38.52
N GLY A 18 -1.84 13.46 38.10
CA GLY A 18 -2.92 12.47 37.96
C GLY A 18 -2.62 11.44 36.89
N VAL A 19 -2.19 11.88 35.69
CA VAL A 19 -1.82 10.99 34.58
C VAL A 19 -0.62 10.13 34.95
N GLN A 20 0.42 10.70 35.56
CA GLN A 20 1.60 9.97 36.02
C GLN A 20 1.26 8.96 37.13
N THR A 21 0.34 9.30 38.03
CA THR A 21 -0.14 8.36 39.06
C THR A 21 -0.86 7.16 38.44
N LEU A 22 -1.74 7.40 37.45
CA LEU A 22 -2.44 6.33 36.73
C LEU A 22 -1.45 5.45 35.94
N ALA A 23 -0.44 6.05 35.30
CA ALA A 23 0.62 5.32 34.62
C ALA A 23 1.43 4.45 35.60
N GLY A 24 1.75 4.98 36.78
CA GLY A 24 2.38 4.22 37.87
C GLY A 24 1.54 3.05 38.39
N GLN A 25 0.22 3.08 38.17
CA GLN A 25 -0.71 1.98 38.45
C GLN A 25 -0.92 1.03 37.25
N GLY A 26 -0.18 1.23 36.15
CA GLY A 26 -0.21 0.37 34.96
C GLY A 26 -1.22 0.80 33.88
N ALA A 27 -1.81 1.99 33.98
CA ALA A 27 -2.67 2.51 32.91
C ALA A 27 -1.83 2.91 31.69
N VAL A 28 -2.12 2.28 30.56
CA VAL A 28 -1.44 2.50 29.27
C VAL A 28 -2.39 3.00 28.17
N THR A 29 -3.68 3.17 28.50
CA THR A 29 -4.72 3.61 27.57
C THR A 29 -5.68 4.54 28.29
N TYR A 30 -5.90 5.71 27.72
CA TYR A 30 -6.68 6.80 28.26
C TYR A 30 -7.72 7.24 27.22
N LEU A 31 -8.95 7.42 27.66
CA LEU A 31 -10.06 7.91 26.84
C LEU A 31 -10.39 9.33 27.27
N GLU A 32 -10.38 10.27 26.32
CA GLU A 32 -10.81 11.65 26.60
C GLU A 32 -12.23 11.88 26.11
N LEU A 33 -13.08 12.32 27.03
CA LEU A 33 -14.43 12.83 26.79
C LEU A 33 -14.44 14.36 26.89
N GLY A 34 -13.67 15.00 26.02
CA GLY A 34 -13.48 16.45 25.97
C GLY A 34 -13.60 16.97 24.55
N PRO A 35 -14.15 18.18 24.33
CA PRO A 35 -14.54 18.65 23.00
C PRO A 35 -13.38 18.83 22.03
N ASP A 36 -12.15 19.05 22.50
CA ASP A 36 -11.04 19.50 21.65
C ASP A 36 -9.80 18.60 21.69
N GLY A 37 -9.84 17.46 22.38
CA GLY A 37 -8.71 16.53 22.46
C GLY A 37 -7.46 17.08 23.18
N VAL A 38 -7.60 18.19 23.90
CA VAL A 38 -6.49 18.91 24.54
C VAL A 38 -5.87 18.06 25.64
N LEU A 39 -6.68 17.31 26.39
CA LEU A 39 -6.17 16.45 27.47
C LEU A 39 -5.37 15.28 26.92
N SER A 40 -5.71 14.80 25.73
CA SER A 40 -4.98 13.75 25.03
C SER A 40 -3.60 14.25 24.61
N GLY A 41 -3.51 15.48 24.08
CA GLY A 41 -2.23 16.12 23.77
C GLY A 41 -1.36 16.29 25.01
N MET A 42 -1.89 16.91 26.07
CA MET A 42 -1.17 17.12 27.34
C MET A 42 -0.81 15.79 28.02
N GLY A 43 -1.67 14.77 27.91
CA GLY A 43 -1.44 13.44 28.47
C GLY A 43 -0.30 12.72 27.77
N GLN A 44 -0.20 12.84 26.45
CA GLN A 44 0.90 12.26 25.67
C GLN A 44 2.26 12.85 26.09
N GLU A 45 2.32 14.14 26.45
CA GLU A 45 3.53 14.75 26.99
C GLU A 45 3.91 14.20 28.38
N CYS A 46 2.92 13.81 29.18
CA CYS A 46 3.15 13.23 30.50
C CYS A 46 3.63 11.77 30.42
N VAL A 47 3.10 10.99 29.46
CA VAL A 47 3.39 9.56 29.28
C VAL A 47 3.50 9.24 27.78
N PRO A 48 4.69 9.42 27.17
CA PRO A 48 4.88 9.32 25.71
C PRO A 48 4.51 7.98 25.09
N ASP A 49 4.57 6.89 25.85
CA ASP A 49 4.30 5.53 25.34
C ASP A 49 2.84 5.08 25.54
N ALA A 50 2.01 5.87 26.21
CA ALA A 50 0.61 5.57 26.43
C ALA A 50 -0.28 6.04 25.26
N VAL A 51 -1.46 5.44 25.16
CA VAL A 51 -2.47 5.81 24.16
C VAL A 51 -3.45 6.79 24.76
N PHE A 52 -3.64 7.93 24.10
CA PHE A 52 -4.71 8.88 24.42
C PHE A 52 -5.67 8.98 23.24
N ALA A 53 -6.92 8.58 23.45
CA ALA A 53 -7.96 8.53 22.43
C ALA A 53 -9.06 9.56 22.73
N PRO A 54 -9.08 10.71 22.04
CA PRO A 54 -10.18 11.66 22.12
C PRO A 54 -11.36 11.15 21.29
N VAL A 55 -12.53 11.03 21.91
CA VAL A 55 -13.75 10.57 21.21
C VAL A 55 -14.73 11.69 20.89
N LEU A 56 -14.42 12.92 21.29
CA LEU A 56 -15.13 14.14 20.90
C LEU A 56 -14.13 15.11 20.26
N ARG A 57 -14.51 15.68 19.12
CA ARG A 57 -13.72 16.71 18.42
C ARG A 57 -14.64 17.76 17.80
N THR A 58 -14.50 19.00 18.24
CA THR A 58 -15.21 20.16 17.68
C THR A 58 -14.95 20.25 16.18
N GLY A 59 -16.01 20.38 15.40
CA GLY A 59 -15.91 20.47 13.93
C GLY A 59 -15.74 19.13 13.20
N ARG A 60 -15.80 18.00 13.91
CA ARG A 60 -15.89 16.65 13.31
C ARG A 60 -17.24 16.02 13.59
N GLU A 61 -17.60 15.05 12.75
CA GLU A 61 -18.81 14.24 12.95
C GLU A 61 -18.63 13.34 14.19
N GLU A 62 -19.67 13.27 15.02
CA GLU A 62 -19.60 12.63 16.33
C GLU A 62 -19.37 11.12 16.22
N THR A 63 -20.09 10.45 15.31
CA THR A 63 -19.97 9.00 15.09
C THR A 63 -18.57 8.65 14.61
N ALA A 64 -18.04 9.37 13.63
CA ALA A 64 -16.69 9.21 13.12
C ALA A 64 -15.63 9.41 14.21
N SER A 65 -15.80 10.41 15.08
CA SER A 65 -14.87 10.70 16.18
C SER A 65 -14.85 9.58 17.22
N VAL A 66 -16.02 9.05 17.58
CA VAL A 66 -16.15 7.90 18.49
C VAL A 66 -15.56 6.64 17.86
N MET A 67 -15.88 6.36 16.59
CA MET A 67 -15.37 5.18 15.88
C MET A 67 -13.84 5.21 15.71
N GLU A 68 -13.27 6.38 15.39
CA GLU A 68 -11.81 6.57 15.29
C GLU A 68 -11.12 6.31 16.63
N GLY A 69 -11.63 6.86 17.73
CA GLY A 69 -11.08 6.64 19.06
C GLY A 69 -11.18 5.18 19.53
N LEU A 70 -12.31 4.51 19.28
CA LEU A 70 -12.46 3.09 19.60
C LEU A 70 -11.56 2.21 18.72
N ALA A 71 -11.39 2.54 17.44
CA ALA A 71 -10.45 1.85 16.56
C ALA A 71 -9.00 2.00 17.03
N GLN A 72 -8.60 3.21 17.48
CA GLN A 72 -7.27 3.47 18.04
C GLN A 72 -7.00 2.62 19.28
N ILE A 73 -8.00 2.51 20.17
CA ILE A 73 -7.95 1.63 21.36
C ILE A 73 -7.82 0.15 20.95
N HIS A 74 -8.58 -0.27 19.93
CA HIS A 74 -8.58 -1.65 19.44
C HIS A 74 -7.23 -2.09 18.83
N VAL A 75 -6.68 -1.27 17.93
CA VAL A 75 -5.39 -1.56 17.26
C VAL A 75 -4.23 -1.64 18.26
N ARG A 76 -4.38 -1.01 19.43
CA ARG A 76 -3.42 -1.05 20.53
C ARG A 76 -3.65 -2.20 21.51
N GLY A 77 -4.49 -3.17 21.14
CA GLY A 77 -4.63 -4.45 21.82
C GLY A 77 -5.72 -4.50 22.88
N ARG A 78 -6.57 -3.47 22.99
CA ARG A 78 -7.75 -3.51 23.87
C ARG A 78 -8.95 -4.08 23.13
N SER A 79 -9.69 -4.98 23.77
CA SER A 79 -10.91 -5.54 23.20
C SER A 79 -12.00 -4.46 23.18
N VAL A 80 -12.56 -4.21 22.00
CA VAL A 80 -13.79 -3.43 21.82
C VAL A 80 -14.87 -4.41 21.39
N ASP A 81 -16.03 -4.36 22.04
CA ASP A 81 -17.18 -5.16 21.66
C ASP A 81 -17.89 -4.50 20.46
N TRP A 82 -17.36 -4.76 19.27
CA TRP A 82 -17.93 -4.26 18.02
C TRP A 82 -19.34 -4.80 17.76
N ALA A 83 -19.65 -6.00 18.24
CA ALA A 83 -20.98 -6.59 18.09
C ALA A 83 -22.01 -5.80 18.90
N ALA A 84 -21.71 -5.47 20.16
CA ALA A 84 -22.57 -4.62 20.98
C ALA A 84 -22.70 -3.20 20.43
N LEU A 85 -21.59 -2.61 19.96
CA LEU A 85 -21.59 -1.26 19.39
C LEU A 85 -22.44 -1.16 18.12
N LEU A 86 -22.35 -2.16 17.23
CA LEU A 86 -23.01 -2.12 15.94
C LEU A 86 -24.41 -2.74 15.96
N ALA A 87 -24.81 -3.48 17.00
CA ALA A 87 -26.13 -4.12 17.10
C ALA A 87 -27.32 -3.18 16.77
N PRO A 88 -27.35 -1.91 17.23
CA PRO A 88 -28.44 -0.98 16.88
C PRO A 88 -28.55 -0.65 15.38
N ALA A 89 -27.42 -0.71 14.65
CA ALA A 89 -27.39 -0.46 13.22
C ALA A 89 -27.77 -1.68 12.37
N GLY A 90 -27.93 -2.86 13.00
CA GLY A 90 -28.27 -4.11 12.31
C GLY A 90 -27.34 -4.43 11.13
N PRO A 91 -26.00 -4.38 11.29
CA PRO A 91 -25.09 -4.60 10.18
C PRO A 91 -25.25 -6.02 9.65
N ARG A 92 -25.15 -6.17 8.32
CA ARG A 92 -24.99 -7.49 7.72
C ARG A 92 -23.50 -7.83 7.76
N PRO A 93 -23.05 -8.80 8.59
CA PRO A 93 -21.67 -9.25 8.52
C PRO A 93 -21.44 -9.80 7.11
N VAL A 94 -20.44 -9.25 6.43
CA VAL A 94 -19.95 -9.79 5.18
C VAL A 94 -18.75 -10.64 5.54
N GLU A 95 -18.76 -11.91 5.14
CA GLU A 95 -17.55 -12.70 5.22
C GLU A 95 -16.51 -12.01 4.34
N LEU A 96 -15.46 -11.50 4.97
CA LEU A 96 -14.25 -11.18 4.23
C LEU A 96 -13.78 -12.49 3.59
N PRO A 97 -13.32 -12.46 2.32
CA PRO A 97 -12.77 -13.66 1.69
C PRO A 97 -11.86 -14.36 2.68
N THR A 98 -12.15 -15.64 2.97
CA THR A 98 -11.28 -16.51 3.75
C THR A 98 -10.06 -16.84 2.91
N TYR A 99 -9.36 -15.82 2.42
CA TYR A 99 -8.11 -16.06 1.72
C TYR A 99 -7.19 -16.70 2.76
N PRO A 100 -6.64 -17.90 2.49
CA PRO A 100 -5.81 -18.63 3.43
C PRO A 100 -4.39 -18.05 3.48
N PHE A 101 -4.26 -16.72 3.46
CA PHE A 101 -3.06 -16.03 3.93
C PHE A 101 -3.15 -16.14 5.45
N GLN A 102 -2.77 -17.32 5.91
CA GLN A 102 -2.15 -17.55 7.20
C GLN A 102 -1.49 -16.25 7.67
N ARG A 103 -1.80 -15.79 8.89
CA ARG A 103 -1.22 -14.56 9.48
C ARG A 103 0.27 -14.76 9.80
N GLU A 104 1.04 -15.15 8.81
CA GLU A 104 2.48 -15.06 8.81
C GLU A 104 2.80 -13.76 8.10
N HIS A 105 3.64 -12.96 8.74
CA HIS A 105 4.14 -11.76 8.10
C HIS A 105 5.01 -12.19 6.92
N PHE A 106 4.44 -12.17 5.71
CA PHE A 106 5.21 -12.32 4.49
C PHE A 106 5.84 -10.97 4.17
N TRP A 107 6.98 -10.69 4.81
CA TRP A 107 7.85 -9.62 4.39
C TRP A 107 8.50 -10.04 3.07
N LEU A 108 8.56 -9.12 2.11
CA LEU A 108 9.48 -9.27 0.98
C LEU A 108 10.88 -9.37 1.58
N GLU A 109 11.40 -10.59 1.69
CA GLU A 109 12.79 -10.81 2.02
C GLU A 109 13.58 -10.14 0.90
N SER A 110 14.24 -9.04 1.24
CA SER A 110 15.06 -8.36 0.27
C SER A 110 16.16 -9.34 -0.12
N SER A 111 16.17 -9.80 -1.36
CA SER A 111 17.36 -10.38 -1.97
C SER A 111 18.38 -9.28 -2.27
N VAL A 112 18.49 -8.29 -1.38
CA VAL A 112 19.71 -7.52 -1.24
C VAL A 112 20.65 -8.55 -0.66
N SER A 113 21.44 -9.16 -1.55
CA SER A 113 22.77 -9.59 -1.15
C SER A 113 23.30 -8.40 -0.36
N THR A 114 23.42 -8.57 0.95
CA THR A 114 24.38 -7.80 1.74
C THR A 114 25.67 -8.04 1.00
N ALA A 115 25.96 -7.17 0.02
CA ALA A 115 27.31 -6.76 -0.26
C ALA A 115 27.80 -6.40 1.12
N GLU A 116 28.51 -7.34 1.71
CA GLU A 116 29.20 -7.20 2.97
C GLU A 116 29.76 -5.78 2.92
N THR A 117 29.33 -4.96 3.86
CA THR A 117 30.15 -3.83 4.30
C THR A 117 31.42 -4.48 4.86
N ALA A 118 32.29 -4.92 3.94
CA ALA A 118 33.64 -5.30 4.17
C ALA A 118 34.30 -4.10 4.83
N GLY A 119 34.53 -4.23 6.14
CA GLY A 119 35.23 -3.25 6.96
C GLY A 119 34.36 -2.44 7.91
N THR A 120 33.52 -3.09 8.75
CA THR A 120 33.43 -2.54 10.12
C THR A 120 34.70 -3.00 10.81
N ASP A 121 35.65 -2.09 11.01
CA ASP A 121 36.89 -2.37 11.74
C ASP A 121 36.51 -2.93 13.12
N ALA A 122 37.11 -4.04 13.56
CA ALA A 122 36.76 -4.66 14.84
C ALA A 122 36.95 -3.68 16.02
N VAL A 123 37.94 -2.78 15.86
CA VAL A 123 38.23 -1.68 16.79
C VAL A 123 37.06 -0.68 16.87
N ASP A 124 36.45 -0.33 15.73
CA ASP A 124 35.27 0.56 15.71
C ASP A 124 34.07 -0.10 16.41
N ALA A 125 33.90 -1.42 16.24
CA ALA A 125 32.81 -2.15 16.88
C ALA A 125 32.95 -2.16 18.40
N GLU A 126 34.14 -2.50 18.92
CA GLU A 126 34.45 -2.49 20.37
C GLU A 126 34.29 -1.10 20.98
N PHE A 127 34.77 -0.05 20.29
CA PHE A 127 34.60 1.33 20.71
C PHE A 127 33.11 1.72 20.84
N TRP A 128 32.30 1.46 19.81
CA TRP A 128 30.89 1.86 19.83
C TRP A 128 30.06 1.04 20.81
N ASP A 129 30.41 -0.22 21.08
CA ASP A 129 29.73 -1.06 22.07
C ASP A 129 29.95 -0.51 23.49
N ALA A 130 31.17 -0.09 23.82
CA ALA A 130 31.47 0.59 25.09
C ALA A 130 30.72 1.93 25.23
N VAL A 131 30.64 2.73 24.16
CA VAL A 131 29.88 3.99 24.14
C VAL A 131 28.39 3.75 24.36
N GLU A 132 27.78 2.76 23.69
CA GLU A 132 26.34 2.48 23.80
C GLU A 132 25.92 1.94 25.17
N ARG A 133 26.80 1.15 25.83
CA ARG A 133 26.58 0.62 27.17
C ARG A 133 26.92 1.61 28.28
N GLU A 134 27.43 2.78 27.92
CA GLU A 134 27.99 3.78 28.84
C GLU A 134 29.07 3.16 29.76
N ASP A 135 29.87 2.24 29.20
CA ASP A 135 30.94 1.52 29.90
C ASP A 135 32.24 2.32 29.84
N LEU A 136 32.41 3.22 30.82
CA LEU A 136 33.58 4.09 30.91
C LEU A 136 34.91 3.31 31.03
N PRO A 137 35.06 2.27 31.88
CA PRO A 137 36.27 1.47 31.94
C PRO A 137 36.64 0.83 30.59
N ALA A 138 35.70 0.18 29.92
CA ALA A 138 35.95 -0.45 28.63
C ALA A 138 36.36 0.59 27.57
N LEU A 139 35.72 1.78 27.59
CA LEU A 139 36.07 2.86 26.67
C LEU A 139 37.47 3.44 26.91
N THR A 140 37.89 3.59 28.18
CA THR A 140 39.22 4.08 28.52
C THR A 140 40.33 3.09 28.16
N ASP A 141 40.04 1.79 28.26
CA ASP A 141 40.95 0.72 27.84
C ASP A 141 41.11 0.71 26.32
N THR A 142 40.01 0.81 25.56
CA THR A 142 40.02 0.88 24.09
C THR A 142 40.79 2.10 23.57
N LEU A 143 40.73 3.23 24.28
CA LEU A 143 41.45 4.45 23.93
C LEU A 143 42.90 4.51 24.49
N ALA A 144 43.34 3.48 25.23
CA ALA A 144 44.64 3.41 25.89
C ALA A 144 44.96 4.63 26.80
N MET A 145 43.96 5.15 27.51
CA MET A 145 44.05 6.40 28.31
C MET A 145 44.54 6.19 29.75
N THR A 146 45.17 5.07 30.06
CA THR A 146 45.46 4.61 31.44
C THR A 146 46.41 5.50 32.25
N ASP A 147 47.16 6.42 31.61
CA ASP A 147 48.17 7.27 32.27
C ASP A 147 47.88 8.79 32.22
N GLU A 148 46.74 9.23 31.68
CA GLU A 148 46.40 10.67 31.58
C GLU A 148 45.51 11.13 32.75
N SER A 149 46.11 11.91 33.66
CA SER A 149 45.41 12.48 34.82
C SER A 149 44.26 13.41 34.38
N GLY A 150 43.02 13.06 34.72
CA GLY A 150 41.81 13.87 34.48
C GLY A 150 41.07 13.60 33.16
N ALA A 151 41.61 12.74 32.29
CA ALA A 151 40.99 12.44 31.01
C ALA A 151 39.72 11.57 31.15
N GLY A 152 39.71 10.65 32.11
CA GLY A 152 38.54 9.82 32.44
C GLY A 152 37.35 10.63 32.99
N GLU A 153 37.59 11.68 33.78
CA GLU A 153 36.52 12.57 34.27
C GLU A 153 35.88 13.37 33.13
N SER A 154 36.69 13.83 32.19
CA SER A 154 36.21 14.54 30.99
C SER A 154 35.39 13.63 30.08
N LEU A 155 35.83 12.37 29.91
CA LEU A 155 35.12 11.37 29.11
C LEU A 155 33.79 10.96 29.76
N ALA A 156 33.77 10.80 31.09
CA ALA A 156 32.55 10.52 31.86
C ALA A 156 31.47 11.59 31.66
N ALA A 157 31.87 12.87 31.52
CA ALA A 157 30.94 13.97 31.30
C ALA A 157 30.27 13.94 29.91
N VAL A 158 30.94 13.40 28.88
CA VAL A 158 30.45 13.38 27.49
C VAL A 158 29.87 12.03 27.05
N LEU A 159 30.17 10.94 27.77
CA LEU A 159 29.76 9.58 27.43
C LEU A 159 28.23 9.42 27.25
N PRO A 160 27.35 9.95 28.13
CA PRO A 160 25.90 9.88 27.91
C PRO A 160 25.45 10.63 26.66
N VAL A 161 26.13 11.73 26.31
CA VAL A 161 25.85 12.51 25.09
C VAL A 161 26.20 11.68 23.84
N LEU A 162 27.36 11.02 23.84
CA LEU A 162 27.80 10.14 22.75
C LEU A 162 26.91 8.91 22.59
N SER A 163 26.52 8.26 23.71
CA SER A 163 25.55 7.15 23.72
C SER A 163 24.21 7.58 23.11
N SER A 164 23.66 8.72 23.55
CA SER A 164 22.40 9.25 23.02
C SER A 164 22.48 9.62 21.53
N TRP A 165 23.63 10.14 21.07
CA TRP A 165 23.86 10.50 19.69
C TRP A 165 23.92 9.25 18.80
N ARG A 166 24.66 8.22 19.26
CA ARG A 166 24.82 6.94 18.56
C ARG A 166 23.51 6.19 18.44
N ARG A 167 22.72 6.11 19.53
CA ARG A 167 21.38 5.52 19.53
C ARG A 167 20.45 6.19 18.52
N ARG A 168 20.36 7.52 18.57
CA ARG A 168 19.58 8.31 17.58
C ARG A 168 20.09 8.11 16.15
N GLY A 169 21.39 7.88 15.96
CA GLY A 169 22.00 7.56 14.68
C GLY A 169 21.54 6.21 14.14
N ARG A 170 21.58 5.16 14.98
CA ARG A 170 21.11 3.81 14.64
C ARG A 170 19.61 3.76 14.37
N GLU A 171 18.81 4.44 15.17
CA GLU A 171 17.36 4.57 14.94
C GLU A 171 17.09 5.21 13.57
N ARG A 172 17.76 6.32 13.25
CA ARG A 172 17.63 6.97 11.94
C ARG A 172 18.10 6.07 10.79
N ALA A 173 19.25 5.41 10.93
CA ALA A 173 19.75 4.49 9.90
C ALA A 173 18.81 3.30 9.67
N THR A 174 18.21 2.78 10.75
CA THR A 174 17.20 1.71 10.67
C THR A 174 15.96 2.20 9.93
N VAL A 175 15.45 3.38 10.29
CA VAL A 175 14.30 4.00 9.61
C VAL A 175 14.63 4.30 8.14
N ASP A 176 15.82 4.81 7.84
CA ASP A 176 16.25 5.08 6.47
C ASP A 176 16.37 3.79 5.65
N GLY A 177 16.80 2.68 6.27
CA GLY A 177 16.82 1.35 5.67
C GLY A 177 15.43 0.78 5.34
N TRP A 178 14.37 1.31 5.94
CA TRP A 178 12.98 0.91 5.64
C TRP A 178 12.34 1.73 4.51
N ARG A 179 13.05 2.73 3.95
CA ARG A 179 12.50 3.63 2.94
C ARG A 179 12.69 3.06 1.55
N TYR A 180 11.58 2.78 0.88
CA TYR A 180 11.54 2.34 -0.50
C TYR A 180 10.81 3.36 -1.36
N ARG A 181 11.13 3.36 -2.66
CA ARG A 181 10.37 4.09 -3.68
C ARG A 181 10.23 3.22 -4.92
N VAL A 182 9.15 3.42 -5.66
CA VAL A 182 9.00 2.84 -7.00
C VAL A 182 9.82 3.69 -7.98
N SER A 183 10.58 3.03 -8.85
CA SER A 183 11.30 3.66 -9.95
C SER A 183 11.16 2.82 -11.21
N TRP A 184 11.21 3.48 -12.36
CA TRP A 184 11.11 2.85 -13.67
C TRP A 184 12.46 2.83 -14.36
N SER A 185 12.82 1.68 -14.92
CA SER A 185 14.08 1.48 -15.65
C SER A 185 13.78 1.14 -17.10
N PRO A 186 14.50 1.73 -18.07
CA PRO A 186 14.36 1.36 -19.47
C PRO A 186 14.69 -0.13 -19.67
N VAL A 187 13.84 -0.83 -20.41
CA VAL A 187 14.06 -2.22 -20.84
C VAL A 187 14.35 -2.27 -22.33
N SER A 188 15.09 -3.28 -22.77
CA SER A 188 15.31 -3.55 -24.19
C SER A 188 14.07 -4.21 -24.79
N ASP A 189 13.66 -3.75 -25.97
CA ASP A 189 12.49 -4.28 -26.66
C ASP A 189 12.76 -5.73 -27.12
N GLY A 190 11.80 -6.63 -26.91
CA GLY A 190 11.85 -8.03 -27.34
C GLY A 190 11.22 -8.21 -28.72
N ALA A 191 11.85 -9.00 -29.60
CA ALA A 191 11.31 -9.28 -30.94
C ALA A 191 10.37 -10.51 -30.90
N GLY A 192 9.20 -10.36 -30.28
CA GLY A 192 8.15 -11.37 -30.29
C GLY A 192 7.33 -11.35 -31.59
N THR A 193 6.66 -12.46 -31.91
CA THR A 193 5.70 -12.51 -33.01
C THR A 193 4.31 -12.79 -32.47
N LEU A 194 3.35 -11.92 -32.76
CA LEU A 194 1.95 -12.18 -32.45
C LEU A 194 1.45 -13.32 -33.34
N THR A 195 0.82 -14.31 -32.70
CA THR A 195 0.19 -15.44 -33.38
C THR A 195 -1.19 -15.67 -32.81
N GLY A 196 -2.03 -16.40 -33.55
CA GLY A 196 -3.37 -16.80 -33.12
C GLY A 196 -4.38 -15.65 -32.99
N PRO A 197 -5.65 -15.99 -32.68
CA PRO A 197 -6.69 -15.01 -32.40
C PRO A 197 -6.46 -14.30 -31.07
N TRP A 198 -6.81 -13.01 -31.03
CA TRP A 198 -6.74 -12.17 -29.83
C TRP A 198 -8.11 -11.64 -29.48
N LEU A 199 -8.39 -11.49 -28.19
CA LEU A 199 -9.54 -10.77 -27.70
C LEU A 199 -9.14 -9.33 -27.34
N LEU A 200 -9.98 -8.38 -27.66
CA LEU A 200 -9.84 -6.98 -27.26
C LEU A 200 -11.06 -6.57 -26.44
N ALA A 201 -10.91 -6.52 -25.11
CA ALA A 201 -11.96 -6.08 -24.22
C ALA A 201 -11.97 -4.54 -24.14
N VAL A 202 -13.12 -3.93 -24.44
CA VAL A 202 -13.27 -2.47 -24.59
C VAL A 202 -14.42 -1.99 -23.70
N PRO A 203 -14.31 -0.85 -23.01
CA PRO A 203 -15.45 -0.24 -22.34
C PRO A 203 -16.58 0.04 -23.34
N ALA A 204 -17.82 -0.30 -22.98
CA ALA A 204 -18.99 -0.03 -23.79
C ALA A 204 -19.06 1.46 -24.16
N GLY A 205 -19.29 1.75 -25.45
CA GLY A 205 -19.35 3.13 -25.96
C GLY A 205 -18.00 3.76 -26.32
N MET A 206 -16.88 3.09 -26.04
CA MET A 206 -15.53 3.57 -26.44
C MET A 206 -14.98 2.87 -27.69
N ALA A 207 -15.73 1.97 -28.34
CA ALA A 207 -15.25 1.24 -29.51
C ALA A 207 -14.87 2.12 -30.72
N ALA A 208 -15.47 3.30 -30.84
CA ALA A 208 -15.17 4.29 -31.87
C ALA A 208 -14.15 5.35 -31.42
N ASP A 209 -13.66 5.29 -30.18
CA ASP A 209 -12.64 6.21 -29.70
C ASP A 209 -11.34 6.02 -30.54
N PRO A 210 -10.69 7.11 -31.02
CA PRO A 210 -9.50 7.01 -31.85
C PRO A 210 -8.32 6.29 -31.18
N TRP A 211 -8.16 6.47 -29.87
CA TRP A 211 -7.07 5.86 -29.10
C TRP A 211 -7.31 4.36 -28.90
N VAL A 212 -8.55 3.96 -28.62
CA VAL A 212 -8.98 2.55 -28.58
C VAL A 212 -8.81 1.89 -29.95
N SER A 213 -9.22 2.59 -31.01
CA SER A 213 -9.06 2.11 -32.39
C SER A 213 -7.59 1.91 -32.75
N ALA A 214 -6.72 2.85 -32.33
CA ALA A 214 -5.29 2.75 -32.56
C ALA A 214 -4.65 1.52 -31.89
N CYS A 215 -5.12 1.11 -30.70
CA CYS A 215 -4.69 -0.14 -30.06
C CYS A 215 -5.09 -1.38 -30.89
N ALA A 216 -6.32 -1.41 -31.42
CA ALA A 216 -6.78 -2.49 -32.29
C ALA A 216 -6.02 -2.54 -33.62
N ASP A 217 -5.72 -1.36 -34.18
CA ASP A 217 -4.98 -1.20 -35.42
C ASP A 217 -3.52 -1.63 -35.26
N ALA A 218 -2.90 -1.40 -34.09
CA ALA A 218 -1.55 -1.90 -33.80
C ALA A 218 -1.46 -3.43 -33.88
N LEU A 219 -2.42 -4.15 -33.28
CA LEU A 219 -2.51 -5.61 -33.39
C LEU A 219 -2.75 -6.04 -34.84
N THR A 220 -3.64 -5.35 -35.55
CA THR A 220 -3.97 -5.62 -36.97
C THR A 220 -2.77 -5.41 -37.89
N GLY A 221 -1.97 -4.36 -37.65
CA GLY A 221 -0.74 -4.05 -38.38
C GLY A 221 0.32 -5.15 -38.27
N ARG A 222 0.23 -6.01 -37.24
CA ARG A 222 1.11 -7.16 -37.00
C ARG A 222 0.47 -8.50 -37.38
N GLY A 223 -0.62 -8.45 -38.16
CA GLY A 223 -1.23 -9.61 -38.81
C GLY A 223 -2.30 -10.33 -37.98
N VAL A 224 -2.65 -9.82 -36.79
CA VAL A 224 -3.70 -10.39 -35.94
C VAL A 224 -4.93 -9.49 -35.97
N ARG A 225 -6.10 -10.06 -36.27
CA ARG A 225 -7.37 -9.33 -36.16
C ARG A 225 -8.00 -9.63 -34.79
N PRO A 226 -7.99 -8.68 -33.84
CA PRO A 226 -8.60 -8.92 -32.55
C PRO A 226 -10.12 -8.96 -32.67
N VAL A 227 -10.75 -9.91 -31.97
CA VAL A 227 -12.20 -9.94 -31.77
C VAL A 227 -12.54 -9.01 -30.61
N ARG A 228 -13.37 -8.00 -30.87
CA ARG A 228 -13.75 -6.99 -29.88
C ARG A 228 -14.88 -7.50 -29.01
N VAL A 229 -14.78 -7.24 -27.72
CA VAL A 229 -15.82 -7.52 -26.71
C VAL A 229 -16.08 -6.23 -25.94
N GLU A 230 -17.26 -5.65 -26.14
CA GLU A 230 -17.67 -4.45 -25.40
C GLU A 230 -18.31 -4.84 -24.08
N LEU A 231 -17.85 -4.23 -22.98
CA LEU A 231 -18.32 -4.51 -21.62
C LEU A 231 -18.69 -3.20 -20.91
N GLY A 232 -19.89 -3.14 -20.33
CA GLY A 232 -20.44 -1.96 -19.67
C GLY A 232 -20.82 -2.19 -18.21
N ALA A 233 -21.63 -1.27 -17.65
CA ALA A 233 -22.09 -1.36 -16.26
C ALA A 233 -22.88 -2.65 -15.95
N ASP A 234 -23.58 -3.18 -16.95
CA ASP A 234 -24.34 -4.43 -16.86
C ASP A 234 -23.44 -5.69 -16.85
N ASP A 235 -22.15 -5.56 -17.20
CA ASP A 235 -21.19 -6.65 -17.28
C ASP A 235 -20.19 -6.62 -16.12
N THR A 236 -20.67 -6.32 -14.91
CA THR A 236 -19.85 -6.17 -13.69
C THR A 236 -19.79 -7.43 -12.81
N ASP A 237 -20.24 -8.55 -13.33
CA ASP A 237 -20.08 -9.88 -12.73
C ASP A 237 -19.47 -10.89 -13.71
N ARG A 238 -18.85 -11.94 -13.16
CA ARG A 238 -18.13 -12.95 -13.94
C ARG A 238 -19.02 -13.75 -14.90
N GLU A 239 -20.29 -13.97 -14.58
CA GLU A 239 -21.20 -14.78 -15.41
C GLU A 239 -21.61 -14.00 -16.66
N ALA A 240 -21.99 -12.73 -16.47
CA ALA A 240 -22.30 -11.81 -17.56
C ALA A 240 -21.10 -11.66 -18.51
N VAL A 241 -19.90 -11.39 -17.98
CA VAL A 241 -18.69 -11.27 -18.81
C VAL A 241 -18.37 -12.59 -19.50
N ALA A 242 -18.49 -13.74 -18.83
CA ALA A 242 -18.25 -15.03 -19.45
C ALA A 242 -19.19 -15.30 -20.63
N GLU A 243 -20.45 -14.86 -20.55
CA GLU A 243 -21.38 -14.97 -21.66
C GLU A 243 -20.96 -14.11 -22.85
N ARG A 244 -20.57 -12.85 -22.62
CA ARG A 244 -20.02 -11.97 -23.66
C ARG A 244 -18.79 -12.58 -24.35
N LEU A 245 -17.92 -13.22 -23.57
CA LEU A 245 -16.74 -13.90 -24.11
C LEU A 245 -17.13 -15.13 -24.95
N ARG A 246 -18.12 -15.93 -24.53
CA ARG A 246 -18.62 -17.07 -25.31
C ARG A 246 -19.27 -16.63 -26.62
N GLU A 247 -20.06 -15.56 -26.59
CA GLU A 247 -20.66 -14.96 -27.79
C GLU A 247 -19.58 -14.49 -28.77
N ALA A 248 -18.55 -13.80 -28.28
CA ALA A 248 -17.43 -13.33 -29.09
C ALA A 248 -16.59 -14.49 -29.67
N LEU A 249 -16.49 -15.59 -28.94
CA LEU A 249 -15.78 -16.80 -29.36
C LEU A 249 -16.65 -17.76 -30.19
N ALA A 250 -17.88 -17.41 -30.54
CA ALA A 250 -18.76 -18.27 -31.32
C ALA A 250 -18.10 -18.66 -32.66
N GLY A 251 -17.66 -19.92 -32.76
CA GLY A 251 -16.95 -20.45 -33.93
C GLY A 251 -15.43 -20.59 -33.78
N SER A 252 -14.87 -20.34 -32.59
CA SER A 252 -13.47 -20.60 -32.24
C SER A 252 -13.36 -21.35 -30.91
N GLU A 253 -12.36 -22.21 -30.77
CA GLU A 253 -12.06 -22.83 -29.47
C GLU A 253 -11.43 -21.79 -28.52
N ALA A 254 -11.91 -21.70 -27.28
CA ALA A 254 -11.37 -20.78 -26.28
C ALA A 254 -9.86 -21.01 -26.02
N THR A 255 -9.41 -22.26 -26.14
CA THR A 255 -8.00 -22.68 -26.04
C THR A 255 -7.13 -22.17 -27.19
N ALA A 256 -7.72 -21.76 -28.31
CA ALA A 256 -6.99 -21.21 -29.45
C ALA A 256 -6.65 -19.73 -29.28
N VAL A 257 -7.30 -19.02 -28.33
CA VAL A 257 -7.00 -17.61 -28.03
C VAL A 257 -5.56 -17.49 -27.55
N ALA A 258 -4.78 -16.64 -28.20
CA ALA A 258 -3.36 -16.46 -27.95
C ALA A 258 -3.05 -15.28 -27.02
N GLY A 259 -4.00 -14.36 -26.84
CA GLY A 259 -3.89 -13.27 -25.87
C GLY A 259 -5.18 -12.48 -25.71
N VAL A 260 -5.30 -11.81 -24.57
CA VAL A 260 -6.39 -10.87 -24.28
C VAL A 260 -5.77 -9.51 -23.99
N LEU A 261 -6.12 -8.49 -24.76
CA LEU A 261 -5.78 -7.10 -24.45
C LEU A 261 -7.01 -6.42 -23.85
N SER A 262 -6.90 -5.93 -22.62
CA SER A 262 -7.98 -5.27 -21.90
C SER A 262 -7.73 -3.76 -21.85
N LEU A 263 -8.70 -3.00 -22.36
CA LEU A 263 -8.76 -1.54 -22.24
C LEU A 263 -9.81 -1.12 -21.19
N LEU A 264 -10.33 -2.06 -20.39
CA LEU A 264 -11.43 -1.84 -19.45
C LEU A 264 -11.09 -0.86 -18.33
N ALA A 265 -9.81 -0.66 -18.03
CA ALA A 265 -9.39 0.35 -17.07
C ALA A 265 -9.81 1.77 -17.49
N LEU A 266 -10.03 2.02 -18.78
CA LEU A 266 -10.50 3.30 -19.29
C LEU A 266 -12.00 3.55 -19.02
N ALA A 267 -12.74 2.55 -18.53
CA ALA A 267 -14.17 2.70 -18.27
C ALA A 267 -14.42 3.72 -17.15
N GLU A 268 -15.08 4.82 -17.52
CA GLU A 268 -15.46 5.88 -16.60
C GLU A 268 -16.68 5.46 -15.75
N GLY A 269 -16.79 6.08 -14.57
CA GLY A 269 -17.95 5.91 -13.71
C GLY A 269 -17.74 4.92 -12.57
N ARG A 270 -18.85 4.38 -12.06
CA ARG A 270 -18.89 3.56 -10.83
C ARG A 270 -19.76 2.35 -11.03
N HIS A 271 -19.48 1.31 -10.24
CA HIS A 271 -20.37 0.18 -10.12
C HIS A 271 -21.73 0.62 -9.53
N ASP A 272 -22.82 0.12 -10.11
CA ASP A 272 -24.19 0.52 -9.76
C ASP A 272 -24.55 0.26 -8.29
N GLN A 273 -24.30 -0.97 -7.81
CA GLN A 273 -24.51 -1.36 -6.42
C GLN A 273 -23.43 -0.83 -5.47
N TYR A 274 -22.16 -0.82 -5.89
CA TYR A 274 -21.01 -0.46 -5.06
C TYR A 274 -20.37 0.85 -5.54
N ARG A 275 -21.01 1.99 -5.26
CA ARG A 275 -20.62 3.31 -5.79
C ARG A 275 -19.21 3.81 -5.42
N SER A 276 -18.54 3.16 -4.46
CA SER A 276 -17.13 3.43 -4.14
C SER A 276 -16.14 2.73 -5.08
N VAL A 277 -16.60 1.79 -5.91
CA VAL A 277 -15.78 0.99 -6.82
C VAL A 277 -15.79 1.63 -8.21
N PRO A 278 -14.63 2.05 -8.75
CA PRO A 278 -14.52 2.49 -10.14
C PRO A 278 -14.96 1.39 -11.11
N LEU A 279 -15.71 1.75 -12.15
CA LEU A 279 -16.26 0.78 -13.09
C LEU A 279 -15.15 -0.05 -13.77
N GLY A 280 -14.06 0.59 -14.20
CA GLY A 280 -12.93 -0.12 -14.81
C GLY A 280 -12.29 -1.18 -13.92
N VAL A 281 -12.30 -1.00 -12.59
CA VAL A 281 -11.80 -2.00 -11.63
C VAL A 281 -12.74 -3.20 -11.57
N ALA A 282 -14.05 -2.97 -11.46
CA ALA A 282 -15.05 -4.03 -11.43
C ALA A 282 -15.07 -4.86 -12.71
N LEU A 283 -15.00 -4.19 -13.87
CA LEU A 283 -14.92 -4.84 -15.18
C LEU A 283 -13.63 -5.65 -15.33
N THR A 284 -12.48 -5.12 -14.89
CA THR A 284 -11.21 -5.85 -14.96
C THR A 284 -11.22 -7.10 -14.07
N LEU A 285 -11.75 -7.01 -12.85
CA LEU A 285 -11.89 -8.17 -11.97
C LEU A 285 -12.77 -9.26 -12.62
N SER A 286 -13.93 -8.85 -13.15
CA SER A 286 -14.89 -9.76 -13.79
C SER A 286 -14.30 -10.40 -15.04
N LEU A 287 -13.54 -9.65 -15.85
CA LEU A 287 -12.82 -10.18 -17.02
C LEU A 287 -11.81 -11.26 -16.61
N VAL A 288 -10.96 -11.00 -15.61
CA VAL A 288 -9.94 -11.97 -15.17
C VAL A 288 -10.58 -13.28 -14.71
N GLN A 289 -11.69 -13.20 -13.98
CA GLN A 289 -12.45 -14.37 -13.55
C GLN A 289 -13.09 -15.10 -14.74
N ALA A 290 -13.77 -14.37 -15.62
CA ALA A 290 -14.51 -14.90 -16.76
C ALA A 290 -13.62 -15.57 -17.81
N VAL A 291 -12.43 -15.02 -18.07
CA VAL A 291 -11.41 -15.64 -18.94
C VAL A 291 -11.09 -17.05 -18.45
N GLY A 292 -10.94 -17.22 -17.14
CA GLY A 292 -10.75 -18.53 -16.52
C GLY A 292 -11.95 -19.45 -16.65
N ASP A 293 -13.17 -18.92 -16.48
CA ASP A 293 -14.42 -19.70 -16.56
C ASP A 293 -14.72 -20.22 -17.96
N VAL A 294 -14.33 -19.48 -18.98
CA VAL A 294 -14.52 -19.86 -20.39
C VAL A 294 -13.39 -20.77 -20.87
N GLY A 295 -12.35 -21.00 -20.05
CA GLY A 295 -11.23 -21.88 -20.38
C GLY A 295 -10.21 -21.27 -21.33
N VAL A 296 -10.16 -19.94 -21.41
CA VAL A 296 -9.10 -19.23 -22.13
C VAL A 296 -7.83 -19.30 -21.29
N ALA A 297 -6.80 -19.98 -21.83
CA ALA A 297 -5.50 -20.13 -21.17
C ALA A 297 -4.52 -19.00 -21.51
N ALA A 298 -4.93 -18.06 -22.35
CA ALA A 298 -4.08 -16.97 -22.84
C ALA A 298 -3.83 -15.90 -21.77
N PRO A 299 -2.68 -15.19 -21.84
CA PRO A 299 -2.38 -14.11 -20.93
C PRO A 299 -3.30 -12.90 -21.15
N VAL A 300 -3.77 -12.32 -20.06
CA VAL A 300 -4.48 -11.03 -20.02
C VAL A 300 -3.48 -9.90 -19.79
N TRP A 301 -3.45 -8.95 -20.72
CA TRP A 301 -2.70 -7.70 -20.63
C TRP A 301 -3.66 -6.55 -20.37
N SER A 302 -3.52 -5.86 -19.24
CA SER A 302 -4.37 -4.73 -18.90
C SER A 302 -3.67 -3.40 -19.19
N VAL A 303 -4.33 -2.57 -19.98
CA VAL A 303 -3.81 -1.27 -20.41
C VAL A 303 -4.47 -0.15 -19.62
N THR A 304 -3.66 0.78 -19.13
CA THR A 304 -4.06 2.05 -18.56
C THR A 304 -3.47 3.22 -19.36
N ARG A 305 -3.92 4.43 -19.07
CA ARG A 305 -3.42 5.67 -19.67
C ARG A 305 -3.25 6.74 -18.60
N GLY A 306 -2.02 7.07 -18.25
CA GLY A 306 -1.71 8.11 -17.25
C GLY A 306 -1.98 7.67 -15.81
N ALA A 307 -1.97 6.36 -15.55
CA ALA A 307 -2.12 5.77 -14.22
C ALA A 307 -0.82 5.76 -13.42
N VAL A 308 0.33 5.86 -14.09
CA VAL A 308 1.65 5.92 -13.46
C VAL A 308 2.46 7.10 -13.95
N ALA A 309 3.47 7.51 -13.17
CA ALA A 309 4.47 8.48 -13.59
C ALA A 309 5.82 7.78 -13.68
N VAL A 310 6.42 7.73 -14.87
CA VAL A 310 7.71 7.05 -15.07
C VAL A 310 8.91 7.96 -14.84
N SER A 311 8.69 9.28 -14.88
CA SER A 311 9.69 10.31 -14.63
C SER A 311 9.20 11.37 -13.64
N GLY A 312 10.12 12.10 -13.01
CA GLY A 312 9.79 13.17 -12.05
C GLY A 312 9.11 14.39 -12.69
N SER A 313 9.04 14.46 -14.01
CA SER A 313 8.34 15.49 -14.78
C SER A 313 6.89 15.14 -15.13
N GLU A 314 6.49 13.88 -14.93
CA GLU A 314 5.14 13.41 -15.21
C GLU A 314 4.25 13.51 -13.97
N ASN A 315 2.96 13.72 -14.22
CA ASN A 315 1.93 13.70 -13.19
C ASN A 315 0.95 12.57 -13.51
N VAL A 316 0.59 11.79 -12.48
CA VAL A 316 -0.52 10.84 -12.57
C VAL A 316 -1.80 11.65 -12.75
N ARG A 317 -2.52 11.37 -13.85
CA ARG A 317 -3.79 12.05 -14.17
C ARG A 317 -4.99 11.17 -13.86
N GLU A 318 -4.83 9.87 -14.03
CA GLU A 318 -5.90 8.89 -13.91
C GLU A 318 -5.72 8.02 -12.66
N VAL A 319 -5.97 8.63 -11.49
CA VAL A 319 -5.79 7.97 -10.18
C VAL A 319 -6.65 6.71 -10.05
N GLU A 320 -7.83 6.70 -10.67
CA GLU A 320 -8.74 5.54 -10.62
C GLU A 320 -8.19 4.35 -11.40
N GLN A 321 -7.49 4.60 -12.51
CA GLN A 321 -6.83 3.55 -13.27
C GLN A 321 -5.66 2.94 -12.50
N ALA A 322 -5.03 3.69 -11.58
CA ALA A 322 -4.00 3.14 -10.69
C ALA A 322 -4.55 2.05 -9.75
N ALA A 323 -5.85 2.01 -9.47
CA ALA A 323 -6.45 0.91 -8.72
C ALA A 323 -6.36 -0.43 -9.49
N VAL A 324 -6.39 -0.39 -10.83
CA VAL A 324 -6.19 -1.58 -11.69
C VAL A 324 -4.75 -2.10 -11.55
N TRP A 325 -3.76 -1.24 -11.32
CA TRP A 325 -2.39 -1.67 -11.00
C TRP A 325 -2.29 -2.39 -9.66
N GLY A 326 -3.10 -1.99 -8.67
CA GLY A 326 -3.26 -2.72 -7.41
C GLY A 326 -3.78 -4.13 -7.66
N LEU A 327 -4.91 -4.23 -8.35
CA LEU A 327 -5.57 -5.50 -8.69
C LEU A 327 -4.66 -6.42 -9.54
N GLY A 328 -4.06 -5.88 -10.60
CA GLY A 328 -3.22 -6.66 -11.52
C GLY A 328 -1.96 -7.24 -10.88
N ARG A 329 -1.38 -6.56 -9.87
CA ARG A 329 -0.24 -7.12 -9.12
C ARG A 329 -0.64 -8.36 -8.32
N VAL A 330 -1.85 -8.39 -7.78
CA VAL A 330 -2.39 -9.57 -7.08
C VAL A 330 -2.74 -10.66 -8.09
N ALA A 331 -3.37 -10.31 -9.22
CA ALA A 331 -3.66 -11.26 -10.29
C ALA A 331 -2.40 -11.97 -10.81
N GLY A 332 -1.29 -11.25 -10.96
CA GLY A 332 0.01 -11.83 -11.33
C GLY A 332 0.58 -12.83 -10.32
N LEU A 333 0.12 -12.81 -9.06
CA LEU A 333 0.51 -13.78 -8.02
C LEU A 333 -0.48 -14.95 -7.93
N GLU A 334 -1.78 -14.68 -8.12
CA GLU A 334 -2.84 -15.69 -7.96
C GLU A 334 -3.07 -16.55 -9.21
N VAL A 335 -2.91 -15.97 -10.40
CA VAL A 335 -3.13 -16.64 -11.70
C VAL A 335 -1.98 -16.35 -12.68
N PRO A 336 -0.72 -16.62 -12.31
CA PRO A 336 0.47 -16.27 -13.09
C PRO A 336 0.46 -16.86 -14.50
N GLU A 337 -0.19 -18.01 -14.70
CA GLU A 337 -0.30 -18.67 -16.00
C GLU A 337 -1.22 -17.93 -16.99
N ARG A 338 -2.11 -17.06 -16.50
CA ARG A 338 -3.10 -16.32 -17.30
C ARG A 338 -2.95 -14.80 -17.22
N TRP A 339 -2.00 -14.30 -16.44
CA TRP A 339 -1.75 -12.87 -16.32
C TRP A 339 -0.49 -12.47 -17.08
N GLY A 340 -0.66 -11.68 -18.14
CA GLY A 340 0.48 -11.17 -18.93
C GLY A 340 1.14 -9.98 -18.25
N GLY A 341 0.35 -8.98 -17.86
CA GLY A 341 0.89 -7.81 -17.17
C GLY A 341 0.05 -6.55 -17.29
N LEU A 342 0.67 -5.45 -16.86
CA LEU A 342 0.10 -4.11 -16.83
C LEU A 342 0.92 -3.19 -17.73
N LEU A 343 0.24 -2.36 -18.52
CA LEU A 343 0.87 -1.42 -19.46
C LEU A 343 0.24 -0.04 -19.25
N ASP A 344 1.03 0.99 -18.95
CA ASP A 344 0.55 2.38 -19.01
C ASP A 344 1.03 3.00 -20.32
N LEU A 345 0.09 3.32 -21.19
CA LEU A 345 0.37 3.90 -22.50
C LEU A 345 0.21 5.42 -22.47
N PRO A 346 1.01 6.16 -23.26
CA PRO A 346 0.91 7.61 -23.30
C PRO A 346 -0.39 8.08 -23.95
N GLU A 347 -0.80 9.30 -23.62
CA GLU A 347 -1.95 9.97 -24.23
C GLU A 347 -1.74 10.22 -25.72
N VAL A 348 -0.52 10.66 -26.09
CA VAL A 348 -0.15 10.89 -27.48
C VAL A 348 0.23 9.55 -28.12
N TRP A 349 -0.53 9.19 -29.14
CA TRP A 349 -0.30 7.99 -29.92
C TRP A 349 0.60 8.26 -31.13
N ASP A 350 1.63 7.43 -31.30
CA ASP A 350 2.46 7.42 -32.50
C ASP A 350 2.81 5.98 -32.94
N ALA A 351 3.50 5.84 -34.07
CA ALA A 351 3.89 4.54 -34.61
C ALA A 351 4.82 3.76 -33.66
N ARG A 352 5.65 4.47 -32.88
CA ARG A 352 6.58 3.84 -31.93
C ARG A 352 5.84 3.25 -30.74
N VAL A 353 4.79 3.91 -30.26
CA VAL A 353 3.90 3.36 -29.21
C VAL A 353 3.22 2.10 -29.71
N ALA A 354 2.71 2.11 -30.95
CA ALA A 354 2.08 0.94 -31.56
C ALA A 354 3.04 -0.25 -31.68
N ASP A 355 4.26 -0.04 -32.18
CA ASP A 355 5.28 -1.08 -32.28
C ASP A 355 5.64 -1.65 -30.90
N ARG A 356 5.88 -0.77 -29.91
CA ARG A 356 6.24 -1.20 -28.54
C ARG A 356 5.13 -1.94 -27.82
N LEU A 357 3.89 -1.51 -27.97
CA LEU A 357 2.74 -2.24 -27.42
C LEU A 357 2.78 -3.69 -27.90
N VAL A 358 2.91 -3.90 -29.21
CA VAL A 358 2.94 -5.24 -29.79
C VAL A 358 4.18 -6.02 -29.37
N ASP A 359 5.35 -5.40 -29.37
CA ASP A 359 6.60 -6.07 -28.99
C ASP A 359 6.53 -6.55 -27.52
N VAL A 360 5.95 -5.76 -26.63
CA VAL A 360 5.75 -6.16 -25.22
C VAL A 360 4.74 -7.30 -25.08
N VAL A 361 3.55 -7.19 -25.70
CA VAL A 361 2.53 -8.24 -25.54
C VAL A 361 2.85 -9.54 -26.28
N SER A 362 3.80 -9.52 -27.21
CA SER A 362 4.30 -10.68 -27.94
C SER A 362 5.53 -11.35 -27.29
N GLY A 363 6.30 -10.59 -26.50
CA GLY A 363 7.39 -11.11 -25.69
C GLY A 363 6.84 -11.88 -24.50
N ARG A 364 6.88 -13.22 -24.56
CA ARG A 364 6.65 -14.06 -23.37
C ARG A 364 7.75 -13.72 -22.35
N SER A 365 7.38 -13.06 -21.24
CA SER A 365 8.26 -12.88 -20.08
C SER A 365 8.22 -14.11 -19.18
#